data_AF-A0A1W9G7L8-F1
#
_entry.id   AF-A0A1W9G7L8-F1
#
_cell.length_a   1.000
_cell.length_b   1.000
_cell.length_c   1.000
_cell.angle_alpha   90.00
_cell.angle_beta   90.00
_cell.angle_gamma   90.00
#
_symmetry.space_group_name_H-M   'P 1'
#
loop_
_entity.id
_entity.type
_entity.pdbx_description
1 polymer ?
#
loop_
_entity_poly.entity_id
_entity_poly.type
_entity_poly.pdbx_seq_one_letter_code
_entity_poly.pdbx_strand_id
1 'polypeptide(L)'
;MVVVVHSLKYMLPILNSIFFLLAGSVAGAEGDVRASRDRIMYLKHNGGPFSHYLELRGDGSYRRVVRGHLYLEERDRGKWQQNKVRKLLLRSDEHFRNISSGDLLISMWQRDRLKTLPDIRQRIQDFLNANPAQEFPAGDVEHISETGVSVDSQAKSSDIIVLGSKRVNRTDLEKLLVAIDRFLPSGEKNVFILVPLEYKTATIFVDDDRTQLTKSIIAGELAGSSTPVQGAEKYGYREIDAAQFDKEVKEPRPVLSQSETKHREKQPGQDSSE
;
A
#
# COMPACT_ATOMS: atom_id res chain seq x y z
N MET A 1 -39.41 -26.06 33.48
CA MET A 1 -39.01 -26.37 34.86
C MET A 1 -38.83 -27.87 35.00
N VAL A 2 -37.59 -28.36 34.86
CA VAL A 2 -37.05 -29.53 35.58
C VAL A 2 -35.57 -29.22 35.75
N VAL A 3 -35.08 -29.31 36.97
CA VAL A 3 -33.67 -29.13 37.33
C VAL A 3 -33.12 -30.51 37.67
N VAL A 4 -31.98 -30.89 37.08
CA VAL A 4 -31.17 -31.99 37.61
C VAL A 4 -29.74 -31.47 37.79
N VAL A 5 -29.40 -31.26 39.06
CA VAL A 5 -28.05 -30.97 39.55
C VAL A 5 -27.29 -32.29 39.72
N HIS A 6 -26.03 -32.32 39.30
CA HIS A 6 -24.94 -33.13 39.90
C HIS A 6 -23.66 -32.30 39.73
N SER A 7 -23.27 -31.46 40.70
CA SER A 7 -22.63 -31.76 42.00
C SER A 7 -21.09 -31.72 41.92
N LEU A 8 -20.53 -30.64 42.45
CA LEU A 8 -19.10 -30.38 42.67
C LEU A 8 -18.35 -31.46 43.46
N LYS A 9 -17.04 -31.57 43.21
CA LYS A 9 -15.95 -31.79 44.19
C LYS A 9 -14.60 -31.64 43.48
N TYR A 10 -13.53 -31.03 43.97
CA TYR A 10 -13.21 -29.98 44.97
C TYR A 10 -11.64 -29.99 45.07
N MET A 11 -11.03 -28.86 45.45
CA MET A 11 -9.63 -28.72 45.96
C MET A 11 -8.42 -28.68 44.99
N LEU A 12 -7.91 -27.45 44.78
CA LEU A 12 -6.48 -27.09 45.02
C LEU A 12 -6.19 -27.17 46.55
N PRO A 13 -4.93 -27.21 47.08
CA PRO A 13 -3.85 -26.27 46.72
C PRO A 13 -2.35 -26.70 46.90
N ILE A 14 -1.41 -25.88 46.37
CA ILE A 14 -0.14 -25.33 46.99
C ILE A 14 0.83 -26.31 47.72
N LEU A 15 2.17 -26.34 47.53
CA LEU A 15 3.18 -25.45 46.90
C LEU A 15 4.47 -26.26 46.54
N ASN A 16 5.25 -25.89 45.51
CA ASN A 16 6.70 -25.61 45.64
C ASN A 16 7.35 -25.04 44.37
N SER A 17 8.15 -23.97 44.56
CA SER A 17 8.81 -23.20 43.51
C SER A 17 10.06 -23.88 42.96
N ILE A 18 10.38 -23.63 41.69
CA ILE A 18 11.74 -23.33 41.23
C ILE A 18 11.65 -22.25 40.13
N PHE A 19 12.38 -21.16 40.31
CA PHE A 19 12.63 -20.17 39.28
C PHE A 19 13.60 -20.76 38.24
N PHE A 20 13.27 -20.65 36.95
CA PHE A 20 14.31 -20.50 35.93
C PHE A 20 13.99 -19.31 35.02
N LEU A 21 14.46 -18.15 35.47
CA LEU A 21 14.80 -17.03 34.59
C LEU A 21 15.97 -17.47 33.71
N LEU A 22 15.68 -17.86 32.46
CA LEU A 22 16.66 -17.87 31.38
C LEU A 22 16.43 -16.66 30.48
N ALA A 23 16.80 -15.50 31.00
CA ALA A 23 17.19 -14.38 30.16
C ALA A 23 18.63 -14.60 29.66
N GLY A 24 18.95 -14.12 28.47
CA GLY A 24 20.34 -13.96 28.04
C GLY A 24 20.90 -15.04 27.11
N SER A 25 20.26 -15.30 25.97
CA SER A 25 20.86 -15.04 24.65
C SER A 25 20.00 -15.62 23.53
N VAL A 26 18.96 -14.89 23.12
CA VAL A 26 18.67 -14.84 21.67
C VAL A 26 19.75 -13.97 21.07
N ALA A 27 20.94 -14.56 20.88
CA ALA A 27 21.95 -13.99 20.01
C ALA A 27 21.26 -13.70 18.68
N GLY A 28 21.49 -12.51 18.13
CA GLY A 28 20.72 -12.00 17.01
C GLY A 28 20.63 -13.02 15.89
N ALA A 29 19.44 -13.60 15.71
CA ALA A 29 19.02 -14.07 14.41
C ALA A 29 18.79 -12.82 13.54
N GLU A 30 19.89 -12.14 13.20
CA GLU A 30 20.07 -11.53 11.89
C GLU A 30 20.01 -12.69 10.90
N GLY A 31 18.81 -13.22 10.70
CA GLY A 31 18.51 -14.04 9.56
C GLY A 31 18.82 -13.15 8.37
N ASP A 32 19.93 -13.44 7.69
CA ASP A 32 20.26 -12.83 6.43
C ASP A 32 19.19 -13.30 5.44
N VAL A 33 18.02 -12.64 5.48
CA VAL A 33 16.91 -12.80 4.52
C VAL A 33 17.36 -12.15 3.22
N ARG A 34 18.42 -12.75 2.66
CA ARG A 34 18.55 -12.93 1.24
C ARG A 34 17.41 -13.81 0.83
N ALA A 35 16.53 -13.25 0.02
CA ALA A 35 15.68 -14.03 -0.83
C ALA A 35 16.62 -14.88 -1.72
N SER A 36 16.84 -16.15 -1.36
CA SER A 36 17.54 -17.04 -2.28
C SER A 36 16.70 -17.11 -3.55
N ARG A 37 17.35 -17.11 -4.71
CA ARG A 37 16.67 -17.25 -6.00
C ARG A 37 16.04 -18.64 -6.19
N ASP A 38 16.06 -19.47 -5.15
CA ASP A 38 15.50 -20.82 -5.14
C ASP A 38 14.16 -20.87 -4.38
N ARG A 39 13.78 -19.80 -3.66
CA ARG A 39 12.54 -19.70 -2.90
C ARG A 39 11.59 -18.67 -3.51
N ILE A 40 10.31 -19.03 -3.61
CA ILE A 40 9.23 -18.07 -3.89
C ILE A 40 8.89 -17.35 -2.58
N MET A 41 8.87 -16.02 -2.61
CA MET A 41 8.37 -15.20 -1.49
C MET A 41 7.01 -14.59 -1.85
N TYR A 42 6.08 -14.64 -0.92
CA TYR A 42 4.77 -14.01 -1.06
C TYR A 42 4.68 -12.90 -0.03
N LEU A 43 4.49 -11.66 -0.47
CA LEU A 43 4.35 -10.52 0.42
C LEU A 43 2.94 -9.91 0.33
N LYS A 44 2.43 -9.40 1.43
CA LYS A 44 1.11 -8.77 1.55
C LYS A 44 1.19 -7.40 2.23
N HIS A 45 0.55 -6.40 1.64
CA HIS A 45 0.33 -5.06 2.20
C HIS A 45 -1.17 -4.77 2.30
N ASN A 46 -1.61 -4.30 3.47
CA ASN A 46 -3.02 -3.94 3.72
C ASN A 46 -3.22 -2.44 3.50
N GLY A 47 -3.65 -2.04 2.30
CA GLY A 47 -3.80 -0.65 1.86
C GLY A 47 -5.14 0.01 2.20
N GLY A 48 -5.88 -0.50 3.19
CA GLY A 48 -7.23 -0.03 3.53
C GLY A 48 -8.31 -0.88 2.86
N PRO A 49 -9.13 -0.35 1.92
CA PRO A 49 -10.18 -1.12 1.23
C PRO A 49 -9.63 -2.20 0.26
N PHE A 50 -8.33 -2.18 0.00
CA PHE A 50 -7.63 -3.11 -0.89
C PHE A 50 -6.48 -3.82 -0.16
N SER A 51 -6.23 -5.07 -0.52
CA SER A 51 -5.00 -5.78 -0.17
C SER A 51 -4.13 -5.90 -1.41
N HIS A 52 -2.86 -5.53 -1.29
CA HIS A 52 -1.85 -5.68 -2.34
C HIS A 52 -0.98 -6.90 -2.02
N TYR A 53 -0.74 -7.73 -3.02
CA TYR A 53 0.09 -8.93 -2.91
C TYR A 53 1.23 -8.84 -3.91
N LEU A 54 2.39 -9.37 -3.55
CA LEU A 54 3.56 -9.45 -4.39
C LEU A 54 4.09 -10.89 -4.35
N GLU A 55 4.10 -11.57 -5.49
CA GLU A 55 4.72 -12.88 -5.64
C GLU A 55 6.09 -12.68 -6.29
N LEU A 56 7.15 -13.08 -5.60
CA LEU A 56 8.55 -12.98 -6.03
C LEU A 56 9.07 -14.38 -6.28
N ARG A 57 9.16 -14.78 -7.55
CA ARG A 57 9.52 -16.16 -7.95
C ARG A 57 11.04 -16.34 -8.05
N GLY A 58 11.49 -17.58 -7.88
CA GLY A 58 12.93 -17.90 -7.95
C GLY A 58 13.60 -17.58 -9.29
N ASP A 59 12.86 -17.69 -10.40
CA ASP A 59 13.31 -17.30 -11.75
C ASP A 59 13.54 -15.78 -11.93
N GLY A 60 13.41 -15.01 -10.86
CA GLY A 60 13.52 -13.56 -10.87
C GLY A 60 12.31 -12.85 -11.49
N SER A 61 11.20 -13.53 -11.79
CA SER A 61 9.95 -12.89 -12.19
C SER A 61 9.11 -12.49 -10.97
N TYR A 62 8.35 -11.39 -11.09
CA TYR A 62 7.32 -11.04 -10.13
C TYR A 62 5.98 -10.75 -10.78
N ARG A 63 4.92 -10.88 -9.98
CA ARG A 63 3.61 -10.28 -10.25
C ARG A 63 3.09 -9.58 -8.99
N ARG A 64 2.36 -8.48 -9.19
CA ARG A 64 1.65 -7.73 -8.16
C ARG A 64 0.15 -7.90 -8.40
N VAL A 65 -0.56 -8.39 -7.41
CA VAL A 65 -2.01 -8.58 -7.47
C VAL A 65 -2.68 -7.64 -6.50
N VAL A 66 -3.81 -7.05 -6.89
CA VAL A 66 -4.66 -6.26 -5.99
C VAL A 66 -6.00 -6.97 -5.83
N ARG A 67 -6.39 -7.15 -4.57
CA ARG A 67 -7.68 -7.67 -4.17
C ARG A 67 -8.52 -6.55 -3.58
N GLY A 68 -9.62 -6.23 -4.23
CA GLY A 68 -10.72 -5.50 -3.63
C GLY A 68 -11.77 -6.44 -3.04
N HIS A 69 -12.85 -5.86 -2.52
CA HIS A 69 -13.98 -6.65 -2.02
C HIS A 69 -14.64 -7.50 -3.12
N LEU A 70 -14.77 -6.93 -4.33
CA LEU A 70 -15.51 -7.52 -5.46
C LEU A 70 -14.63 -7.99 -6.63
N TYR A 71 -13.32 -7.73 -6.59
CA TYR A 71 -12.44 -7.97 -7.73
C TYR A 71 -11.04 -8.41 -7.30
N LEU A 72 -10.38 -9.08 -8.23
CA LEU A 72 -8.97 -9.45 -8.17
C LEU A 72 -8.33 -9.11 -9.51
N GLU A 73 -7.19 -8.43 -9.49
CA GLU A 73 -6.56 -7.87 -10.68
C GLU A 73 -5.04 -8.01 -10.58
N GLU A 74 -4.39 -8.60 -11.58
CA GLU A 74 -2.94 -8.47 -11.74
C GLU A 74 -2.67 -7.03 -12.19
N ARG A 75 -2.02 -6.25 -11.32
CA ARG A 75 -1.80 -4.81 -11.48
C ARG A 75 -0.44 -4.46 -12.04
N ASP A 76 0.54 -5.36 -11.94
CA ASP A 76 1.90 -5.15 -12.41
C ASP A 76 2.63 -6.49 -12.47
N ARG A 77 3.68 -6.59 -13.28
CA ARG A 77 4.58 -7.73 -13.40
C ARG A 77 5.93 -7.29 -13.93
N GLY A 78 6.95 -8.13 -13.76
CA GLY A 78 8.25 -7.90 -14.37
C GLY A 78 9.36 -8.73 -13.76
N LYS A 79 10.53 -8.13 -13.59
CA LYS A 79 11.72 -8.78 -13.00
C LYS A 79 12.09 -8.17 -11.67
N TRP A 80 12.43 -9.01 -10.69
CA TRP A 80 12.91 -8.58 -9.38
C TRP A 80 14.33 -9.06 -9.12
N GLN A 81 15.01 -8.32 -8.25
CA GLN A 81 16.28 -8.73 -7.64
C GLN A 81 16.41 -8.12 -6.25
N GLN A 82 17.18 -8.75 -5.38
CA GLN A 82 17.57 -8.15 -4.11
C GLN A 82 19.03 -7.67 -4.19
N ASN A 83 19.31 -6.47 -3.70
CA ASN A 83 20.67 -5.93 -3.68
C ASN A 83 21.43 -6.32 -2.38
N LYS A 84 22.71 -5.94 -2.30
CA LYS A 84 23.58 -6.24 -1.15
C LYS A 84 23.10 -5.67 0.19
N VAL A 85 22.18 -4.70 0.20
CA VAL A 85 21.60 -4.08 1.40
C VAL A 85 20.13 -4.51 1.60
N ARG A 86 19.80 -5.73 1.17
CA ARG A 86 18.48 -6.39 1.28
C ARG A 86 17.29 -5.63 0.62
N LYS A 87 17.49 -4.49 -0.05
CA LYS A 87 16.43 -3.80 -0.82
C LYS A 87 15.99 -4.67 -1.99
N LEU A 88 14.67 -4.77 -2.19
CA LEU A 88 14.08 -5.38 -3.37
C LEU A 88 13.97 -4.30 -4.46
N LEU A 89 14.46 -4.63 -5.66
CA LEU A 89 14.36 -3.81 -6.86
C LEU A 89 13.41 -4.51 -7.81
N LEU A 90 12.23 -3.93 -8.04
CA LEU A 90 11.19 -4.45 -8.92
C LEU A 90 11.21 -3.64 -10.22
N ARG A 91 11.69 -4.23 -11.31
CA ARG A 91 11.67 -3.64 -12.65
C ARG A 91 10.39 -4.08 -13.37
N SER A 92 9.44 -3.16 -13.48
CA SER A 92 8.13 -3.40 -14.09
C SER A 92 8.19 -3.48 -15.62
N ASP A 93 7.45 -4.42 -16.18
CA ASP A 93 7.24 -4.57 -17.63
C ASP A 93 6.08 -3.71 -18.15
N GLU A 94 5.37 -2.97 -17.27
CA GLU A 94 4.10 -2.29 -17.60
C GLU A 94 4.02 -0.83 -17.09
N HIS A 95 4.62 -0.49 -15.95
CA HIS A 95 4.47 0.80 -15.28
C HIS A 95 5.79 1.55 -15.09
N PHE A 96 5.68 2.86 -14.89
CA PHE A 96 6.77 3.68 -14.39
C PHE A 96 6.47 4.14 -12.96
N ARG A 97 7.53 4.35 -12.17
CA ARG A 97 7.44 4.93 -10.83
C ARG A 97 6.95 6.37 -10.90
N ASN A 98 6.22 6.79 -9.87
CA ASN A 98 5.76 8.19 -9.76
C ASN A 98 6.94 9.16 -9.68
N ILE A 99 6.67 10.42 -10.03
CA ILE A 99 7.57 11.55 -9.79
C ILE A 99 6.98 12.35 -8.64
N SER A 100 7.74 12.56 -7.57
CA SER A 100 7.27 13.27 -6.38
C SER A 100 8.28 14.29 -5.87
N SER A 101 7.77 15.30 -5.17
CA SER A 101 8.54 16.40 -4.58
C SER A 101 7.74 17.06 -3.46
N GLY A 102 8.14 16.83 -2.20
CA GLY A 102 7.30 17.22 -1.06
C GLY A 102 5.94 16.53 -1.15
N ASP A 103 4.86 17.30 -1.02
CA ASP A 103 3.49 16.82 -1.15
C ASP A 103 3.00 16.72 -2.61
N LEU A 104 3.85 17.04 -3.60
CA LEU A 104 3.49 16.95 -5.02
C LEU A 104 3.75 15.56 -5.57
N LEU A 105 2.79 15.04 -6.34
CA LEU A 105 2.89 13.75 -7.02
C LEU A 105 2.36 13.83 -8.46
N ILE A 106 3.16 13.36 -9.42
CA ILE A 106 2.71 13.04 -10.78
C ILE A 106 2.63 11.51 -10.89
N SER A 107 1.42 11.01 -11.14
CA SER A 107 1.18 9.58 -11.36
C SER A 107 1.69 9.16 -12.73
N MET A 108 2.61 8.19 -12.75
CA MET A 108 3.24 7.66 -13.96
C MET A 108 2.78 6.23 -14.28
N TRP A 109 1.69 5.78 -13.66
CA TRP A 109 1.14 4.44 -13.83
C TRP A 109 0.70 4.16 -15.28
N GLN A 110 0.14 5.17 -15.96
CA GLN A 110 -0.20 5.09 -17.38
C GLN A 110 1.04 5.43 -18.23
N ARG A 111 1.39 4.58 -19.20
CA ARG A 111 2.61 4.75 -20.02
C ARG A 111 2.63 6.03 -20.84
N ASP A 112 1.49 6.44 -21.39
CA ASP A 112 1.38 7.62 -22.24
C ASP A 112 1.68 8.93 -21.51
N ARG A 113 1.65 8.94 -20.16
CA ARG A 113 2.10 10.06 -19.32
C ARG A 113 3.56 10.43 -19.60
N LEU A 114 4.40 9.48 -20.02
CA LEU A 114 5.78 9.77 -20.41
C LEU A 114 5.86 10.75 -21.60
N LYS A 115 4.86 10.73 -22.49
CA LYS A 115 4.77 11.65 -23.65
C LYS A 115 4.31 13.05 -23.23
N THR A 116 3.53 13.17 -22.14
CA THR A 116 3.00 14.46 -21.66
C THR A 116 3.91 15.15 -20.66
N LEU A 117 4.89 14.45 -20.06
CA LEU A 117 5.84 15.04 -19.11
C LEU A 117 6.56 16.32 -19.60
N PRO A 118 7.01 16.45 -20.87
CA PRO A 118 7.61 17.69 -21.35
C PRO A 118 6.63 18.88 -21.35
N ASP A 119 5.35 18.65 -21.64
CA ASP A 119 4.29 19.68 -21.60
C ASP A 119 3.97 20.08 -20.14
N ILE A 120 3.79 19.09 -19.25
CA ILE A 120 3.59 19.32 -17.81
C ILE A 120 4.76 20.12 -17.21
N ARG A 121 6.01 19.77 -17.58
CA ARG A 121 7.21 20.51 -17.20
C ARG A 121 7.15 21.97 -17.67
N GLN A 122 6.79 22.21 -18.93
CA GLN A 122 6.70 23.56 -19.48
C GLN A 122 5.63 24.38 -18.75
N ARG A 123 4.45 23.81 -18.50
CA ARG A 123 3.37 24.46 -17.74
C ARG A 123 3.77 24.85 -16.32
N ILE A 124 4.48 23.97 -15.60
CA ILE A 124 5.02 24.30 -14.26
C ILE A 124 6.02 25.46 -14.37
N GLN A 125 6.90 25.46 -15.37
CA GLN A 125 7.87 26.53 -15.58
C GLN A 125 7.19 27.87 -15.88
N ASP A 126 6.17 27.88 -16.75
CA ASP A 126 5.41 29.08 -17.11
C ASP A 126 4.59 29.61 -15.93
N PHE A 127 3.98 28.71 -15.14
CA PHE A 127 3.31 29.08 -13.89
C PHE A 127 4.27 29.74 -12.89
N LEU A 128 5.46 29.17 -12.69
CA LEU A 128 6.50 29.73 -11.81
C LEU A 128 7.07 31.07 -12.32
N ASN A 129 7.10 31.29 -13.63
CA ASN A 129 7.52 32.54 -14.25
C ASN A 129 6.46 33.63 -14.12
N ALA A 130 5.18 33.28 -14.30
CA ALA A 130 4.05 34.21 -14.19
C ALA A 130 3.74 34.59 -12.73
N ASN A 131 4.01 33.71 -11.77
CA ASN A 131 3.65 33.90 -10.37
C ASN A 131 4.92 33.95 -9.49
N PRO A 132 5.38 35.13 -9.03
CA PRO A 132 6.58 35.27 -8.19
C PRO A 132 6.36 34.91 -6.71
N ALA A 133 5.18 34.40 -6.34
CA ALA A 133 4.87 34.02 -4.97
C ALA A 133 5.74 32.84 -4.47
N GLN A 134 5.92 32.77 -3.15
CA GLN A 134 6.64 31.70 -2.47
C GLN A 134 5.76 30.51 -2.09
N GLU A 135 4.44 30.72 -2.01
CA GLU A 135 3.44 29.68 -1.69
C GLU A 135 2.20 29.84 -2.57
N PHE A 136 1.74 28.73 -3.14
CA PHE A 136 0.55 28.67 -3.99
C PHE A 136 -0.57 27.91 -3.28
N PRO A 137 -1.86 28.25 -3.48
CA PRO A 137 -2.97 27.37 -3.14
C PRO A 137 -2.84 26.02 -3.84
N ALA A 138 -3.24 24.93 -3.17
CA ALA A 138 -3.15 23.59 -3.76
C ALA A 138 -3.92 23.47 -5.09
N GLY A 139 -5.15 24.00 -5.16
CA GLY A 139 -5.97 23.97 -6.37
C GLY A 139 -5.28 24.65 -7.57
N ASP A 140 -4.66 25.82 -7.37
CA ASP A 140 -3.94 26.52 -8.43
C ASP A 140 -2.80 25.67 -9.02
N VAL A 141 -2.14 24.86 -8.18
CA VAL A 141 -1.09 23.91 -8.59
C VAL A 141 -1.65 22.70 -9.33
N GLU A 142 -2.77 22.15 -8.87
CA GLU A 142 -3.46 21.05 -9.53
C GLU A 142 -4.02 21.47 -10.90
N HIS A 143 -4.43 22.74 -11.05
CA HIS A 143 -4.88 23.34 -12.31
C HIS A 143 -3.76 23.73 -13.28
N ILE A 144 -2.46 23.65 -12.92
CA ILE A 144 -1.34 23.92 -13.85
C ILE A 144 -1.45 23.08 -15.13
N SER A 145 -1.90 21.84 -14.98
CA SER A 145 -2.13 20.92 -16.10
C SER A 145 -3.29 19.98 -15.77
N GLU A 146 -4.43 20.21 -16.42
CA GLU A 146 -5.57 19.30 -16.42
C GLU A 146 -5.59 18.56 -17.76
N THR A 147 -5.49 17.23 -17.75
CA THR A 147 -5.82 16.45 -18.95
C THR A 147 -7.30 16.07 -18.94
N GLY A 148 -8.00 16.41 -20.02
CA GLY A 148 -9.35 15.93 -20.27
C GLY A 148 -9.31 14.45 -20.67
N VAL A 149 -9.89 13.57 -19.86
CA VAL A 149 -10.00 12.15 -20.18
C VAL A 149 -11.18 11.94 -21.14
N SER A 150 -10.94 12.01 -22.45
CA SER A 150 -11.82 11.38 -23.42
C SER A 150 -11.69 9.85 -23.25
N VAL A 151 -12.75 9.06 -23.09
CA VAL A 151 -14.12 9.21 -23.59
C VAL A 151 -15.13 8.95 -22.45
N ASP A 152 -16.35 9.51 -22.54
CA ASP A 152 -17.51 9.28 -21.67
C ASP A 152 -17.45 9.67 -20.17
N SER A 153 -16.37 10.30 -19.68
CA SER A 153 -16.36 10.86 -18.31
C SER A 153 -16.10 12.36 -18.27
N GLN A 154 -16.96 13.11 -17.57
CA GLN A 154 -16.74 14.54 -17.27
C GLN A 154 -15.66 14.76 -16.18
N ALA A 155 -14.94 13.71 -15.79
CA ALA A 155 -13.90 13.75 -14.79
C ALA A 155 -12.62 14.33 -15.38
N LYS A 156 -12.37 15.62 -15.12
CA LYS A 156 -11.03 16.19 -15.22
C LYS A 156 -10.12 15.48 -14.22
N SER A 157 -8.94 15.05 -14.64
CA SER A 157 -7.89 14.60 -13.74
C SER A 157 -6.75 15.59 -13.76
N SER A 158 -6.42 16.15 -12.60
CA SER A 158 -5.22 16.96 -12.42
C SER A 158 -3.98 16.10 -12.71
N ASP A 159 -3.02 16.66 -13.44
CA ASP A 159 -1.80 15.93 -13.78
C ASP A 159 -0.80 15.87 -12.62
N ILE A 160 -0.87 16.89 -11.78
CA ILE A 160 -0.17 17.05 -10.51
C ILE A 160 -1.23 16.89 -9.42
N ILE A 161 -0.93 16.07 -8.41
CA ILE A 161 -1.78 15.81 -7.25
C ILE A 161 -1.09 16.41 -6.02
N VAL A 162 -1.83 17.15 -5.18
CA VAL A 162 -1.31 17.70 -3.92
C VAL A 162 -1.78 16.83 -2.74
N LEU A 163 -0.83 16.18 -2.06
CA LEU A 163 -1.10 15.19 -1.02
C LEU A 163 -1.38 15.85 0.34
N GLY A 164 -2.64 16.20 0.59
CA GLY A 164 -3.13 16.59 1.93
C GLY A 164 -2.78 18.01 2.40
N SER A 165 -1.88 18.70 1.69
CA SER A 165 -1.53 20.10 1.96
C SER A 165 -2.46 21.09 1.26
N LYS A 166 -2.80 22.19 1.95
CA LYS A 166 -3.63 23.28 1.39
C LYS A 166 -2.82 24.29 0.58
N ARG A 167 -1.50 24.32 0.78
CA ARG A 167 -0.56 25.20 0.07
C ARG A 167 0.68 24.42 -0.33
N VAL A 168 1.32 24.87 -1.40
CA VAL A 168 2.51 24.27 -1.99
C VAL A 168 3.62 25.32 -2.02
N ASN A 169 4.81 24.98 -1.53
CA ASN A 169 5.96 25.88 -1.60
C ASN A 169 6.49 25.94 -3.04
N ARG A 170 6.95 27.12 -3.45
CA ARG A 170 7.64 27.33 -4.73
C ARG A 170 8.80 26.36 -4.94
N THR A 171 9.61 26.16 -3.90
CA THR A 171 10.76 25.25 -3.90
C THR A 171 10.37 23.81 -4.21
N ASP A 172 9.14 23.37 -3.90
CA ASP A 172 8.69 22.00 -4.17
C ASP A 172 8.27 21.80 -5.63
N LEU A 173 7.74 22.83 -6.29
CA LEU A 173 7.54 22.87 -7.75
C LEU A 173 8.87 22.95 -8.51
N GLU A 174 9.83 23.74 -8.03
CA GLU A 174 11.17 23.84 -8.63
C GLU A 174 11.93 22.50 -8.53
N LYS A 175 11.84 21.81 -7.38
CA LYS A 175 12.30 20.43 -7.23
C LYS A 175 11.55 19.45 -8.14
N LEU A 176 10.25 19.65 -8.37
CA LEU A 176 9.45 18.78 -9.26
C LEU A 176 9.91 18.90 -10.72
N LEU A 177 10.25 20.10 -11.20
CA LEU A 177 10.89 20.30 -12.51
C LEU A 177 12.20 19.49 -12.61
N VAL A 178 13.08 19.61 -11.61
CA VAL A 178 14.33 18.83 -11.55
C VAL A 178 14.07 17.32 -11.48
N ALA A 179 12.99 16.89 -10.82
CA ALA A 179 12.61 15.49 -10.77
C ALA A 179 12.13 14.96 -12.13
N ILE A 180 11.36 15.75 -12.90
CA ILE A 180 10.98 15.44 -14.29
C ILE A 180 12.23 15.35 -15.18
N ASP A 181 13.14 16.33 -15.09
CA ASP A 181 14.38 16.37 -15.88
C ASP A 181 15.31 15.19 -15.61
N ARG A 182 15.36 14.71 -14.37
CA ARG A 182 16.10 13.48 -14.01
C ARG A 182 15.37 12.20 -14.44
N PHE A 183 14.04 12.23 -14.51
CA PHE A 183 13.23 11.08 -14.87
C PHE A 183 13.28 10.79 -16.37
N LEU A 184 13.09 11.81 -17.22
CA LEU A 184 13.05 11.70 -18.69
C LEU A 184 14.23 10.92 -19.31
N PRO A 185 15.51 11.11 -18.94
CA PRO A 185 16.63 10.32 -19.46
C PRO A 185 16.90 9.01 -18.69
N SER A 186 16.28 8.78 -17.53
CA SER A 186 16.63 7.64 -16.66
C SER A 186 16.36 6.27 -17.30
N GLY A 187 17.33 5.34 -17.21
CA GLY A 187 17.14 3.92 -17.53
C GLY A 187 16.38 3.11 -16.47
N GLU A 188 15.93 3.77 -15.40
CA GLU A 188 15.33 3.16 -14.21
C GLU A 188 13.95 3.77 -13.88
N LYS A 189 13.26 4.34 -14.88
CA LYS A 189 11.87 4.83 -14.75
C LYS A 189 10.91 3.74 -14.27
N ASN A 190 11.15 2.48 -14.63
CA ASN A 190 10.32 1.33 -14.26
C ASN A 190 10.84 0.55 -13.04
N VAL A 191 11.82 1.08 -12.29
CA VAL A 191 12.36 0.42 -11.10
C VAL A 191 11.68 0.97 -9.84
N PHE A 192 10.88 0.15 -9.20
CA PHE A 192 10.34 0.38 -7.87
C PHE A 192 11.28 -0.23 -6.83
N ILE A 193 11.43 0.44 -5.69
CA ILE A 193 12.38 0.06 -4.64
C ILE A 193 11.61 -0.17 -3.35
N LEU A 194 11.67 -1.39 -2.82
CA LEU A 194 11.18 -1.70 -1.48
C LEU A 194 12.35 -1.85 -0.50
N VAL A 195 12.32 -1.06 0.56
CA VAL A 195 13.31 -1.01 1.63
C VAL A 195 12.88 -1.92 2.77
N PRO A 196 13.71 -2.89 3.19
CA PRO A 196 13.46 -3.66 4.41
C PRO A 196 13.64 -2.76 5.63
N LEU A 197 12.63 -2.71 6.49
CA LEU A 197 12.69 -2.15 7.83
C LEU A 197 12.37 -3.26 8.83
N GLU A 198 13.17 -3.39 9.89
CA GLU A 198 12.89 -4.36 10.95
C GLU A 198 11.89 -3.76 11.94
N TYR A 199 10.86 -4.54 12.28
CA TYR A 199 9.82 -4.15 13.22
C TYR A 199 9.42 -5.35 14.09
N LYS A 200 9.69 -5.25 15.40
CA LYS A 200 9.53 -6.35 16.36
C LYS A 200 10.33 -7.57 15.87
N THR A 201 9.66 -8.68 15.53
CA THR A 201 10.27 -9.93 15.05
C THR A 201 10.12 -10.13 13.52
N ALA A 202 9.69 -9.11 12.78
CA ALA A 202 9.40 -9.22 11.35
C ALA A 202 10.05 -8.10 10.53
N THR A 203 10.58 -8.45 9.36
CA THR A 203 10.93 -7.47 8.32
C THR A 203 9.66 -7.00 7.61
N ILE A 204 9.51 -5.69 7.43
CA ILE A 204 8.51 -5.08 6.55
C ILE A 204 9.21 -4.42 5.35
N PHE A 205 8.70 -4.64 4.14
CA PHE A 205 9.22 -4.03 2.91
C PHE A 205 8.38 -2.82 2.54
N VAL A 206 8.98 -1.63 2.56
CA VAL A 206 8.29 -0.33 2.41
C VAL A 206 8.76 0.37 1.16
N ASP A 207 7.88 1.04 0.41
CA ASP A 207 8.29 1.89 -0.71
C ASP A 207 9.35 2.93 -0.27
N ASP A 208 10.36 3.17 -1.10
CA ASP A 208 11.53 4.01 -0.75
C ASP A 208 11.14 5.44 -0.33
N ASP A 209 10.09 6.00 -0.95
CA ASP A 209 9.50 7.31 -0.61
C ASP A 209 8.81 7.35 0.76
N ARG A 210 8.24 6.23 1.21
CA ARG A 210 7.58 6.05 2.52
C ARG A 210 8.52 5.62 3.65
N THR A 211 9.80 5.39 3.35
CA THR A 211 10.77 4.84 4.30
C THR A 211 10.96 5.71 5.54
N GLN A 212 11.04 7.04 5.40
CA GLN A 212 11.28 7.92 6.56
C GLN A 212 10.06 8.04 7.47
N LEU A 213 8.85 8.17 6.89
CA LEU A 213 7.59 8.16 7.63
C LEU A 213 7.41 6.83 8.40
N THR A 214 7.70 5.70 7.76
CA THR A 214 7.51 4.40 8.41
C THR A 214 8.55 4.19 9.52
N LYS A 215 9.78 4.70 9.38
CA LYS A 215 10.79 4.70 10.45
C LYS A 215 10.35 5.51 11.67
N SER A 216 9.75 6.69 11.51
CA SER A 216 9.29 7.48 12.66
C SER A 216 8.10 6.82 13.37
N ILE A 217 7.19 6.19 12.62
CA ILE A 217 6.09 5.38 13.18
C ILE A 217 6.64 4.20 13.99
N ILE A 218 7.57 3.42 13.42
CA ILE A 218 8.24 2.31 14.12
C ILE A 218 8.90 2.80 15.42
N ALA A 219 9.64 3.90 15.38
CA ALA A 219 10.30 4.46 16.56
C ALA A 219 9.30 4.87 17.65
N GLY A 220 8.19 5.55 17.29
CA GLY A 220 7.15 5.95 18.22
C GLY A 220 6.42 4.77 18.88
N GLU A 221 6.16 3.71 18.10
CA GLU A 221 5.55 2.47 18.60
C GLU A 221 6.48 1.68 19.53
N LEU A 222 7.77 1.54 19.17
CA LEU A 222 8.76 0.86 20.01
C LEU A 222 9.07 1.63 21.30
N ALA A 223 8.94 2.96 21.28
CA ALA A 223 9.03 3.81 22.47
C ALA A 223 7.78 3.77 23.38
N GLY A 224 6.74 2.98 23.02
CA GLY A 224 5.54 2.82 23.84
C GLY A 224 4.56 3.99 23.78
N SER A 225 4.58 4.80 22.70
CA SER A 225 3.65 5.92 22.53
C SER A 225 2.21 5.44 22.45
N SER A 226 1.31 6.02 23.24
CA SER A 226 -0.06 5.53 23.49
C SER A 226 -1.09 5.76 22.37
N THR A 227 -0.65 6.14 21.16
CA THR A 227 -1.50 6.36 19.98
C THR A 227 -1.01 5.67 18.70
N PRO A 228 -0.84 4.33 18.69
CA PRO A 228 -0.72 3.58 17.44
C PRO A 228 -2.11 3.48 16.77
N VAL A 229 -2.53 4.55 16.08
CA VAL A 229 -3.81 4.58 15.35
C VAL A 229 -3.86 3.44 14.32
N GLN A 230 -2.70 3.09 13.74
CA GLN A 230 -2.50 2.00 12.80
C GLN A 230 -1.06 1.48 12.93
N GLY A 231 -0.89 0.20 13.33
CA GLY A 231 0.44 -0.40 13.52
C GLY A 231 1.29 -0.42 12.24
N ALA A 232 2.62 -0.38 12.39
CA ALA A 232 3.59 -0.27 11.29
C ALA A 232 3.39 -1.27 10.12
N GLU A 233 2.78 -2.44 10.35
CA GLU A 233 2.30 -3.37 9.29
C GLU A 233 1.57 -2.69 8.14
N LYS A 234 0.77 -1.66 8.41
CA LYS A 234 -0.15 -1.07 7.44
C LYS A 234 0.55 -0.18 6.41
N TYR A 235 1.84 0.08 6.58
CA TYR A 235 2.66 0.93 5.71
C TYR A 235 3.61 0.14 4.79
N GLY A 236 3.66 -1.20 4.90
CA GLY A 236 4.56 -2.02 4.10
C GLY A 236 4.05 -3.44 3.83
N TYR A 237 4.79 -4.14 2.99
CA TYR A 237 4.59 -5.55 2.67
C TYR A 237 5.24 -6.45 3.73
N ARG A 238 4.49 -7.43 4.25
CA ARG A 238 5.01 -8.52 5.10
C ARG A 238 4.99 -9.83 4.37
N GLU A 239 5.97 -10.70 4.62
CA GLU A 239 5.93 -12.06 4.11
C GLU A 239 4.74 -12.83 4.70
N ILE A 240 4.07 -13.60 3.86
CA ILE A 240 3.00 -14.55 4.17
C ILE A 240 3.35 -15.92 3.57
N ASP A 241 2.76 -16.99 4.09
CA ASP A 241 2.98 -18.31 3.52
C ASP A 241 2.21 -18.52 2.20
N ALA A 242 2.61 -19.55 1.45
CA ALA A 242 2.04 -19.89 0.15
C ALA A 242 0.54 -20.25 0.23
N ALA A 243 0.09 -20.90 1.32
CA ALA A 243 -1.29 -21.30 1.48
C ALA A 243 -2.20 -20.10 1.80
N GLN A 244 -1.70 -19.13 2.56
CA GLN A 244 -2.37 -17.85 2.74
C GLN A 244 -2.46 -17.08 1.41
N PHE A 245 -1.36 -16.97 0.66
CA PHE A 245 -1.38 -16.30 -0.65
C PHE A 245 -2.38 -16.96 -1.59
N ASP A 246 -2.33 -18.29 -1.76
CA ASP A 246 -3.24 -19.03 -2.62
C ASP A 246 -4.71 -18.84 -2.23
N LYS A 247 -5.03 -18.97 -0.94
CA LYS A 247 -6.40 -18.72 -0.43
C LYS A 247 -6.85 -17.28 -0.69
N GLU A 248 -5.95 -16.31 -0.61
CA GLU A 248 -6.25 -14.89 -0.78
C GLU A 248 -6.17 -14.40 -2.24
N VAL A 249 -5.61 -15.19 -3.17
CA VAL A 249 -5.41 -14.81 -4.58
C VAL A 249 -6.10 -15.76 -5.57
N LYS A 250 -6.63 -16.92 -5.17
CA LYS A 250 -7.38 -17.82 -6.07
C LYS A 250 -8.90 -17.63 -6.03
N GLU A 251 -9.45 -17.15 -4.92
CA GLU A 251 -10.91 -17.00 -4.74
C GLU A 251 -11.37 -15.54 -4.79
N PRO A 252 -12.00 -15.07 -5.89
CA PRO A 252 -12.94 -13.95 -5.79
C PRO A 252 -14.08 -14.43 -4.89
N ARG A 253 -14.28 -13.77 -3.74
CA ARG A 253 -15.39 -14.13 -2.86
C ARG A 253 -16.67 -13.56 -3.46
N PRO A 254 -17.65 -14.39 -3.85
CA PRO A 254 -18.98 -13.86 -4.13
C PRO A 254 -19.53 -13.24 -2.84
N VAL A 255 -20.14 -12.07 -2.95
CA VAL A 255 -20.90 -11.50 -1.84
C VAL A 255 -22.15 -12.35 -1.66
N LEU A 256 -22.27 -12.99 -0.50
CA LEU A 256 -23.57 -13.42 0.00
C LEU A 256 -24.40 -12.15 0.19
N SER A 257 -25.36 -11.94 -0.71
CA SER A 257 -26.23 -10.77 -0.69
C SER A 257 -27.07 -10.76 0.58
N GLN A 258 -26.66 -9.99 1.60
CA GLN A 258 -27.50 -9.68 2.75
C GLN A 258 -28.57 -8.64 2.39
N SER A 259 -29.39 -8.98 1.40
CA SER A 259 -30.60 -8.24 1.01
C SER A 259 -31.75 -9.17 0.59
N GLU A 260 -31.70 -10.46 0.95
CA GLU A 260 -32.82 -11.39 0.81
C GLU A 260 -33.32 -11.93 2.16
N THR A 261 -33.78 -11.04 3.04
CA THR A 261 -34.77 -11.40 4.08
C THR A 261 -35.44 -10.16 4.67
N LYS A 262 -36.54 -9.72 4.02
CA LYS A 262 -37.69 -8.92 4.51
C LYS A 262 -38.17 -7.88 3.50
N HIS A 263 -38.74 -8.33 2.38
CA HIS A 263 -39.83 -7.63 1.69
C HIS A 263 -40.63 -8.62 0.82
N ARG A 264 -41.34 -9.56 1.48
CA ARG A 264 -42.35 -10.37 0.78
C ARG A 264 -43.43 -10.97 1.70
N GLU A 265 -44.09 -10.13 2.49
CA GLU A 265 -45.52 -10.37 2.74
C GLU A 265 -46.31 -9.62 1.68
N LYS A 266 -46.98 -10.38 0.82
CA LYS A 266 -47.93 -9.86 -0.16
C LYS A 266 -49.24 -9.58 0.57
N GLN A 267 -49.82 -8.40 0.39
CA GLN A 267 -51.27 -8.26 0.54
C GLN A 267 -51.95 -9.08 -0.58
N PRO A 268 -52.94 -9.94 -0.28
CA PRO A 268 -53.76 -10.58 -1.29
C PRO A 268 -55.07 -9.80 -1.51
N GLY A 269 -55.46 -9.67 -2.78
CA GLY A 269 -56.87 -9.49 -3.18
C GLY A 269 -57.43 -8.06 -3.16
N GLN A 270 -57.33 -7.36 -4.29
CA GLN A 270 -58.56 -6.82 -4.87
C GLN A 270 -59.19 -7.95 -5.70
N ASP A 271 -60.44 -8.30 -5.45
CA ASP A 271 -61.48 -8.04 -6.44
C ASP A 271 -62.91 -8.13 -5.87
N SER A 272 -63.74 -7.19 -6.35
CA SER A 272 -65.21 -7.16 -6.45
C SER A 272 -66.11 -8.00 -5.52
N SER A 273 -67.09 -7.34 -4.88
CA SER A 273 -68.52 -7.69 -4.97
C SER A 273 -69.41 -6.49 -4.60
N GLU A 274 -70.36 -6.20 -5.49
CA GLU A 274 -71.63 -5.44 -5.33
C GLU A 274 -71.63 -4.05 -4.64
#